data_AF-A0A484ZT33-F1
#
_entry.id   AF-A0A484ZT33-F1
#
_cell.length_a   1.000
_cell.length_b   1.000
_cell.length_c   1.000
_cell.angle_alpha   90.00
_cell.angle_beta   90.00
_cell.angle_gamma   90.00
#
_symmetry.space_group_name_H-M   'P 1'
#
loop_
_entity.id
_entity.type
_entity.pdbx_description
1 polymer ?
#
loop_
_entity_poly.entity_id
_entity_poly.type
_entity_poly.pdbx_seq_one_letter_code
_entity_poly.pdbx_strand_id
1 'polypeptide(L)'
;MNKPKKPRVPKILYSDATTEAITQDLVENIGSAGLVSDEGGVIFNGRAIRNLPLYNQLWDGGSIDIERKDRRLIIDDCRFVMLALIQPIEFINYLKKHGTRALGNGFAARCLWSTATSTQGTRTKQLEVQEDNEHLTNFHKRIDELLEQTMDQSPPKVLRLSPESESILSNYQNCIEMQILCDKAKHDALPGILSKLPENAIRLAALMHYFYGFEGNEIQPICLEHMIKVVSYYYSQSEKILTLGAGFWRR
;
A
#
# COMPACT_ATOMS: atom_id res chain seq x y z
N MET A 1 16.88 -31.26 -28.20
CA MET A 1 15.49 -30.76 -28.05
C MET A 1 15.51 -29.59 -27.09
N ASN A 2 15.13 -28.39 -27.53
CA ASN A 2 14.98 -27.26 -26.62
C ASN A 2 13.75 -27.51 -25.74
N LYS A 3 13.96 -27.52 -24.42
CA LYS A 3 12.88 -27.62 -23.45
C LYS A 3 11.94 -26.42 -23.67
N PRO A 4 10.62 -26.61 -23.81
CA PRO A 4 9.70 -25.51 -24.02
C PRO A 4 9.81 -24.52 -22.85
N LYS A 5 9.78 -23.21 -23.15
CA LYS A 5 9.67 -22.19 -22.10
C LYS A 5 8.40 -22.46 -21.31
N LYS A 6 8.54 -22.61 -19.99
CA LYS A 6 7.39 -22.83 -19.11
C LYS A 6 6.40 -21.67 -19.31
N PRO A 7 5.10 -21.95 -19.49
CA PRO A 7 4.11 -20.88 -19.58
C PRO A 7 4.16 -20.03 -18.31
N ARG A 8 4.12 -18.70 -18.47
CA ARG A 8 3.96 -17.78 -17.35
C ARG A 8 2.54 -17.98 -16.80
N VAL A 9 2.44 -18.47 -15.58
CA VAL A 9 1.17 -18.55 -14.85
C VAL A 9 1.22 -17.42 -13.84
N PRO A 10 0.57 -16.27 -14.09
CA PRO A 10 0.71 -15.12 -13.24
C PRO A 10 0.02 -15.40 -11.91
N LYS A 11 0.82 -15.49 -10.85
CA LYS A 11 0.34 -15.46 -9.49
C LYS A 11 0.59 -14.06 -8.94
N ILE A 12 -0.47 -13.28 -8.79
CA ILE A 12 -0.36 -11.90 -8.31
C ILE A 12 -0.32 -11.88 -6.78
N LEU A 13 -1.15 -12.69 -6.11
CA LEU A 13 -1.34 -12.59 -4.66
C LEU A 13 -0.61 -13.69 -3.88
N TYR A 14 0.07 -13.27 -2.81
CA TYR A 14 0.82 -14.10 -1.87
C TYR A 14 0.34 -13.81 -0.46
N SER A 15 -0.02 -14.83 0.30
CA SER A 15 -0.36 -14.72 1.73
C SER A 15 0.74 -15.30 2.62
N ASP A 16 1.39 -16.39 2.19
CA ASP A 16 2.57 -16.99 2.80
C ASP A 16 3.65 -17.25 1.75
N ALA A 17 4.69 -16.41 1.75
CA ALA A 17 5.83 -16.53 0.85
C ALA A 17 7.10 -15.99 1.50
N THR A 18 8.25 -16.50 1.07
CA THR A 18 9.56 -15.92 1.40
C THR A 18 9.86 -14.71 0.53
N THR A 19 10.67 -13.79 1.03
CA THR A 19 11.17 -12.64 0.24
C THR A 19 11.75 -13.09 -1.10
N GLU A 20 12.54 -14.16 -1.09
CA GLU A 20 13.17 -14.73 -2.28
C GLU A 20 12.17 -15.23 -3.32
N ALA A 21 11.03 -15.76 -2.88
CA ALA A 21 10.00 -16.27 -3.78
C ALA A 21 9.28 -15.12 -4.47
N ILE A 22 8.96 -14.06 -3.70
CA ILE A 22 8.35 -12.83 -4.23
C ILE A 22 9.28 -12.17 -5.24
N THR A 23 10.56 -11.98 -4.90
CA THR A 23 11.52 -11.33 -5.80
C THR A 23 11.78 -12.13 -7.07
N GLN A 24 11.78 -13.46 -6.97
CA GLN A 24 11.96 -14.33 -8.13
C GLN A 24 10.74 -14.25 -9.04
N ASP A 25 9.54 -14.28 -8.47
CA ASP A 25 8.29 -14.17 -9.22
C ASP A 25 8.14 -12.84 -9.96
N LEU A 26 8.51 -11.73 -9.30
CA LEU A 26 8.52 -10.40 -9.91
C LEU A 26 9.36 -10.36 -11.20
N VAL A 27 10.51 -11.06 -11.22
CA VAL A 27 11.42 -11.11 -12.38
C VAL A 27 10.95 -12.11 -13.45
N GLU A 28 10.45 -13.28 -13.03
CA GLU A 28 10.16 -14.37 -13.96
C GLU A 28 8.77 -14.25 -14.64
N ASN A 29 7.82 -13.56 -14.01
CA ASN A 29 6.43 -13.47 -14.47
C ASN A 29 6.06 -12.09 -15.04
N ILE A 30 5.04 -11.43 -14.48
CA ILE A 30 4.42 -10.23 -15.05
C ILE A 30 4.85 -8.93 -14.36
N GLY A 31 5.93 -8.96 -13.57
CA GLY A 31 6.42 -7.76 -12.89
C GLY A 31 5.47 -7.17 -11.85
N SER A 32 4.42 -7.90 -11.45
CA SER A 32 3.39 -7.42 -10.52
C SER A 32 3.09 -8.48 -9.47
N ALA A 33 3.18 -8.11 -8.20
CA ALA A 33 2.88 -9.00 -7.08
C ALA A 33 2.26 -8.24 -5.89
N GLY A 34 1.53 -8.96 -5.05
CA GLY A 34 0.89 -8.45 -3.85
C GLY A 34 1.10 -9.40 -2.69
N LEU A 35 1.58 -8.88 -1.56
CA LEU A 35 1.58 -9.61 -0.29
C LEU A 35 0.30 -9.27 0.46
N VAL A 36 -0.72 -10.12 0.32
CA VAL A 36 -2.09 -9.89 0.79
C VAL A 36 -2.52 -11.01 1.72
N SER A 37 -2.94 -10.65 2.94
CA SER A 37 -3.45 -11.62 3.92
C SER A 37 -4.54 -11.00 4.80
N ASP A 38 -5.65 -11.73 4.98
CA ASP A 38 -6.65 -11.48 6.01
C ASP A 38 -6.21 -11.97 7.40
N GLU A 39 -5.17 -12.81 7.44
CA GLU A 39 -4.39 -13.19 8.62
C GLU A 39 -3.00 -12.54 8.57
N GLY A 40 -2.95 -11.23 8.75
CA GLY A 40 -1.73 -10.42 8.68
C GLY A 40 -0.65 -10.86 9.68
N GLY A 41 -1.01 -11.59 10.73
CA GLY A 41 -0.05 -12.25 11.62
C GLY A 41 0.92 -13.17 10.87
N VAL A 42 0.47 -13.83 9.79
CA VAL A 42 1.33 -14.65 8.92
C VAL A 42 2.39 -13.80 8.23
N ILE A 43 2.04 -12.59 7.77
CA ILE A 43 2.97 -11.65 7.14
C ILE A 43 3.96 -11.11 8.19
N PHE A 44 3.45 -10.58 9.30
CA PHE A 44 4.24 -9.87 10.31
C PHE A 44 5.12 -10.79 11.16
N ASN A 45 4.72 -12.06 11.38
CA ASN A 45 5.54 -13.08 12.01
C ASN A 45 6.32 -13.94 10.99
N GLY A 46 6.04 -13.76 9.71
CA GLY A 46 6.57 -14.57 8.62
C GLY A 46 7.96 -14.18 8.14
N ARG A 47 8.43 -14.92 7.13
CA ARG A 47 9.74 -14.68 6.51
C ARG A 47 9.73 -13.51 5.53
N ALA A 48 8.59 -13.21 4.91
CA ALA A 48 8.43 -12.10 3.97
C ALA A 48 8.98 -10.80 4.54
N ILE A 49 8.50 -10.39 5.72
CA ILE A 49 8.77 -9.05 6.27
C ILE A 49 10.16 -8.88 6.90
N ARG A 50 11.02 -9.92 6.87
CA ARG A 50 12.38 -9.84 7.46
C ARG A 50 13.30 -8.85 6.75
N ASN A 51 13.05 -8.61 5.46
CA ASN A 51 13.79 -7.65 4.65
C ASN A 51 12.97 -6.40 4.33
N LEU A 52 12.59 -5.66 5.37
CA LEU A 52 11.86 -4.39 5.23
C LEU A 52 12.45 -3.39 4.21
N PRO A 53 13.78 -3.18 4.12
CA PRO A 53 14.35 -2.28 3.12
C PRO A 53 13.98 -2.63 1.67
N LEU A 54 13.85 -3.93 1.35
CA LEU A 54 13.41 -4.35 0.02
C LEU A 54 12.01 -3.80 -0.32
N TYR A 55 11.07 -3.88 0.61
CA TYR A 55 9.71 -3.39 0.39
C TYR A 55 9.66 -1.87 0.27
N ASN A 56 10.56 -1.15 0.94
CA ASN A 56 10.72 0.28 0.76
C ASN A 56 11.17 0.60 -0.67
N GLN A 57 12.16 -0.14 -1.20
CA GLN A 57 12.63 0.03 -2.57
C GLN A 57 11.54 -0.31 -3.60
N LEU A 58 10.77 -1.38 -3.37
CA LEU A 58 9.63 -1.75 -4.21
C LEU A 58 8.54 -0.68 -4.21
N TRP A 59 8.26 -0.06 -3.05
CA TRP A 59 7.30 1.05 -2.96
C TRP A 59 7.85 2.31 -3.63
N ASP A 60 9.15 2.59 -3.50
CA ASP A 60 9.83 3.72 -4.17
C ASP A 60 9.89 3.53 -5.70
N GLY A 61 9.66 2.32 -6.21
CA GLY A 61 9.69 1.98 -7.64
C GLY A 61 11.10 1.88 -8.23
N GLY A 62 12.12 1.77 -7.38
CA GLY A 62 13.51 1.68 -7.80
C GLY A 62 13.92 0.28 -8.25
N SER A 63 14.96 0.21 -9.09
CA SER A 63 15.57 -1.06 -9.48
C SER A 63 16.34 -1.68 -8.32
N ILE A 64 16.26 -3.00 -8.16
CA ILE A 64 16.91 -3.75 -7.08
C ILE A 64 17.79 -4.82 -7.71
N ASP A 65 19.09 -4.75 -7.42
CA ASP A 65 20.07 -5.77 -7.82
C ASP A 65 20.38 -6.70 -6.64
N ILE A 66 19.93 -7.94 -6.73
CA ILE A 66 20.15 -8.96 -5.72
C ILE A 66 21.22 -9.91 -6.24
N GLU A 67 22.44 -9.75 -5.72
CA GLU A 67 23.54 -10.66 -5.99
C GLU A 67 23.70 -11.69 -4.85
N ARG A 68 23.67 -12.96 -5.23
CA ARG A 68 23.92 -14.12 -4.36
C ARG A 68 24.98 -14.99 -5.03
N LYS A 69 25.68 -15.79 -4.23
CA LYS A 69 26.78 -16.66 -4.68
C LYS A 69 26.45 -17.46 -5.96
N ASP A 70 25.22 -17.95 -6.08
CA ASP A 70 24.79 -18.82 -7.18
C ASP A 70 23.78 -18.16 -8.15
N ARG A 71 23.36 -16.91 -7.90
CA ARG A 71 22.34 -16.23 -8.73
C ARG A 71 22.40 -14.70 -8.60
N ARG A 72 22.14 -14.00 -9.70
CA ARG A 72 21.87 -12.56 -9.73
C ARG A 72 20.46 -12.32 -10.24
N LEU A 73 19.68 -11.50 -9.54
CA LEU A 73 18.33 -11.09 -9.93
C LEU A 73 18.30 -9.58 -10.02
N ILE A 74 17.87 -9.05 -11.17
CA ILE A 74 17.62 -7.62 -11.36
C ILE A 74 16.11 -7.45 -11.41
N ILE A 75 15.57 -6.83 -10.36
CA ILE A 75 14.16 -6.44 -10.28
C ILE A 75 14.10 -5.02 -10.80
N ASP A 76 13.49 -4.83 -11.96
CA ASP A 76 13.31 -3.52 -12.56
C ASP A 76 11.88 -3.38 -13.05
N ASP A 77 11.39 -2.14 -13.04
CA ASP A 77 10.03 -1.80 -13.48
C ASP A 77 8.92 -2.72 -12.91
N CYS A 78 9.02 -3.05 -11.62
CA CYS A 78 8.09 -3.93 -10.93
C CYS A 78 7.03 -3.16 -10.13
N ARG A 79 5.93 -3.84 -9.78
CA ARG A 79 4.75 -3.27 -9.11
C ARG A 79 4.42 -4.16 -7.92
N PHE A 80 4.35 -3.54 -6.75
CA PHE A 80 4.15 -4.28 -5.52
C PHE A 80 3.13 -3.61 -4.61
N VAL A 81 2.22 -4.42 -4.05
CA VAL A 81 1.27 -3.98 -3.02
C VAL A 81 1.41 -4.86 -1.78
N MET A 82 1.16 -4.28 -0.61
CA MET A 82 1.01 -5.04 0.63
C MET A 82 -0.32 -4.67 1.28
N LEU A 83 -1.10 -5.68 1.65
CA LEU A 83 -2.33 -5.53 2.42
C LEU A 83 -2.36 -6.60 3.51
N ALA A 84 -2.33 -6.17 4.76
CA ALA A 84 -2.33 -7.08 5.90
C ALA A 84 -3.43 -6.67 6.87
N LEU A 85 -4.46 -7.51 7.01
CA LEU A 85 -5.47 -7.36 8.05
C LEU A 85 -5.00 -8.14 9.26
N ILE A 86 -4.71 -7.47 10.38
CA ILE A 86 -4.11 -8.12 11.55
C ILE A 86 -4.94 -7.86 12.80
N GLN A 87 -5.06 -8.89 13.64
CA GLN A 87 -5.65 -8.72 14.96
C GLN A 87 -4.80 -7.77 15.81
N PRO A 88 -5.43 -6.85 16.57
CA PRO A 88 -4.69 -5.88 17.39
C PRO A 88 -3.60 -6.47 18.28
N ILE A 89 -3.89 -7.60 18.93
CA ILE A 89 -2.96 -8.24 19.87
C ILE A 89 -1.70 -8.75 19.16
N GLU A 90 -1.84 -9.36 17.99
CA GLU A 90 -0.74 -9.84 17.17
C GLU A 90 0.12 -8.67 16.69
N PHE A 91 -0.52 -7.57 16.31
CA PHE A 91 0.17 -6.37 15.88
C PHE A 91 0.97 -5.69 17.01
N ILE A 92 0.39 -5.58 18.20
CA ILE A 92 1.09 -5.09 19.40
C ILE A 92 2.30 -5.97 19.71
N ASN A 93 2.15 -7.29 19.62
CA ASN A 93 3.24 -8.24 19.84
C ASN A 93 4.37 -8.07 18.82
N TYR A 94 4.03 -7.83 17.55
CA TYR A 94 4.99 -7.49 16.51
C TYR A 94 5.74 -6.19 16.84
N LEU A 95 5.03 -5.10 17.18
CA LEU A 95 5.66 -3.81 17.51
C LEU A 95 6.59 -3.93 18.72
N LYS A 96 6.24 -4.72 19.74
CA LYS A 96 7.14 -4.96 20.90
C LYS A 96 8.44 -5.66 20.51
N LYS A 97 8.39 -6.59 19.54
CA LYS A 97 9.56 -7.39 19.12
C LYS A 97 10.39 -6.72 18.03
N HIS A 98 9.75 -6.01 17.11
CA HIS A 98 10.33 -5.54 15.85
C HIS A 98 10.07 -4.06 15.56
N GLY A 99 9.36 -3.35 16.43
CA GLY A 99 8.90 -1.98 16.22
C GLY A 99 10.02 -0.97 15.98
N THR A 100 11.12 -1.02 16.75
CA THR A 100 12.27 -0.11 16.54
C THR A 100 12.79 -0.18 15.12
N ARG A 101 12.89 -1.39 14.55
CA ARG A 101 13.35 -1.57 13.16
C ARG A 101 12.29 -1.13 12.16
N ALA A 102 11.04 -1.55 12.35
CA ALA A 102 9.96 -1.29 11.40
C ALA A 102 9.54 0.19 11.32
N LEU A 103 9.61 0.88 12.46
CA LEU A 103 9.36 2.31 12.57
C LEU A 103 10.59 3.11 12.14
N GLY A 104 11.80 2.67 12.50
CA GLY A 104 13.05 3.41 12.26
C GLY A 104 13.60 3.34 10.82
N ASN A 105 13.27 2.30 10.04
CA ASN A 105 13.79 2.16 8.68
C ASN A 105 12.88 2.74 7.58
N GLY A 106 11.79 3.40 7.97
CA GLY A 106 10.85 4.03 7.04
C GLY A 106 9.84 3.09 6.38
N PHE A 107 9.75 1.81 6.77
CA PHE A 107 8.69 0.92 6.31
C PHE A 107 7.32 1.38 6.80
N ALA A 108 7.19 1.59 8.11
CA ALA A 108 5.94 2.06 8.69
C ALA A 108 5.44 3.37 8.10
N ALA A 109 6.37 4.27 7.76
CA ALA A 109 6.08 5.57 7.13
C ALA A 109 5.43 5.45 5.75
N ARG A 110 5.68 4.36 5.01
CA ARG A 110 5.13 4.13 3.66
C ARG A 110 3.77 3.42 3.69
N CYS A 111 3.40 2.81 4.81
CA CYS A 111 2.13 2.11 4.96
C CYS A 111 0.99 3.07 5.33
N LEU A 112 -0.24 2.72 4.95
CA LEU A 112 -1.47 3.40 5.36
C LEU A 112 -2.18 2.55 6.42
N TRP A 113 -2.27 3.07 7.64
CA TRP A 113 -2.69 2.30 8.82
C TRP A 113 -4.09 2.70 9.23
N SER A 114 -4.97 1.73 9.44
CA SER A 114 -6.30 1.99 9.96
C SER A 114 -6.71 0.93 10.97
N THR A 115 -7.70 1.28 11.79
CA THR A 115 -8.36 0.36 12.71
C THR A 115 -9.84 0.29 12.35
N ALA A 116 -10.42 -0.89 12.45
CA ALA A 116 -11.85 -1.06 12.30
C ALA A 116 -12.51 -1.09 13.68
N THR A 117 -13.61 -0.36 13.86
CA THR A 117 -14.41 -0.45 15.07
C THR A 117 -15.10 -1.81 15.12
N SER A 118 -14.96 -2.54 16.23
CA SER A 118 -15.67 -3.81 16.40
C SER A 118 -17.18 -3.56 16.45
N THR A 119 -17.91 -4.25 15.58
CA THR A 119 -19.37 -4.32 15.63
C THR A 119 -19.85 -5.56 16.38
N GLN A 120 -18.94 -6.37 16.92
CA GLN A 120 -19.28 -7.60 17.64
C GLN A 120 -20.18 -7.29 18.84
N GLY A 121 -21.30 -8.00 18.95
CA GLY A 121 -22.30 -7.77 19.99
C GLY A 121 -23.30 -6.64 19.69
N THR A 122 -23.06 -5.81 18.68
CA THR A 122 -23.96 -4.73 18.23
C THR A 122 -24.46 -4.90 16.80
N ARG A 123 -24.06 -5.97 16.09
CA ARG A 123 -24.57 -6.31 14.76
C ARG A 123 -26.06 -6.59 14.84
N THR A 124 -26.87 -5.66 14.34
CA THR A 124 -28.29 -5.91 14.09
C THR A 124 -28.41 -6.61 12.75
N LYS A 125 -29.30 -7.61 12.67
CA LYS A 125 -29.65 -8.25 11.40
C LYS A 125 -30.39 -7.20 10.59
N GLN A 126 -29.70 -6.56 9.64
CA GLN A 126 -30.38 -5.71 8.67
C GLN A 126 -31.31 -6.60 7.84
N LEU A 127 -32.53 -6.11 7.58
CA LEU A 127 -33.40 -6.72 6.56
C LEU A 127 -32.62 -6.71 5.25
N GLU A 128 -32.75 -7.76 4.42
CA GLU A 128 -32.17 -7.76 3.07
C GLU A 128 -32.71 -6.53 2.33
N VAL A 129 -31.91 -5.48 2.27
CA VAL A 129 -32.13 -4.35 1.38
C VAL A 129 -31.78 -4.88 0.00
N GLN A 130 -32.65 -4.66 -0.99
CA GLN A 130 -32.24 -4.85 -2.39
C GLN A 130 -31.05 -3.94 -2.64
N GLU A 131 -29.85 -4.51 -2.63
CA GLU A 131 -28.63 -3.75 -2.91
C GLU A 131 -28.65 -3.36 -4.39
N ASP A 132 -28.57 -2.06 -4.64
CA ASP A 132 -28.29 -1.54 -5.97
C ASP A 132 -26.86 -1.93 -6.34
N ASN A 133 -26.75 -3.03 -7.08
CA ASN A 133 -25.49 -3.62 -7.50
C ASN A 133 -24.91 -2.95 -8.76
N GLU A 134 -25.50 -1.87 -9.29
CA GLU A 134 -24.98 -1.20 -10.49
C GLU A 134 -23.55 -0.70 -10.28
N HIS A 135 -23.31 0.01 -9.16
CA HIS A 135 -21.99 0.53 -8.84
C HIS A 135 -20.95 -0.57 -8.64
N LEU A 136 -21.34 -1.67 -7.98
CA LEU A 136 -20.46 -2.82 -7.78
C LEU A 136 -20.14 -3.53 -9.10
N THR A 137 -21.14 -3.63 -9.98
CA THR A 137 -20.96 -4.20 -11.33
C THR A 137 -19.99 -3.36 -12.16
N ASN A 138 -20.15 -2.03 -12.16
CA ASN A 138 -19.25 -1.12 -12.85
C ASN A 138 -17.82 -1.17 -12.28
N PHE A 139 -17.69 -1.30 -10.96
CA PHE A 139 -16.39 -1.49 -10.31
C PHE A 139 -15.71 -2.78 -10.76
N HIS A 140 -16.39 -3.92 -10.72
CA HIS A 140 -15.83 -5.20 -11.16
C HIS A 140 -15.46 -5.18 -12.64
N LYS A 141 -16.32 -4.63 -13.50
CA LYS A 141 -16.00 -4.45 -14.92
C LYS A 141 -14.70 -3.67 -15.10
N ARG A 142 -14.51 -2.58 -14.35
CA ARG A 142 -13.28 -1.79 -14.41
C ARG A 142 -12.05 -2.57 -13.96
N ILE A 143 -12.18 -3.41 -12.93
CA ILE A 143 -11.10 -4.28 -12.47
C ILE A 143 -10.72 -5.29 -13.56
N ASP A 144 -11.70 -5.92 -14.22
CA ASP A 144 -11.44 -6.88 -15.30
C ASP A 144 -10.69 -6.23 -16.46
N GLU A 145 -11.10 -5.03 -16.90
CA GLU A 145 -10.39 -4.26 -17.93
C GLU A 145 -8.92 -3.98 -17.56
N LEU A 146 -8.65 -3.66 -16.29
CA LEU A 146 -7.30 -3.38 -15.80
C LEU A 146 -6.44 -4.64 -15.68
N LEU A 147 -7.06 -5.77 -15.31
CA LEU A 147 -6.39 -7.07 -15.28
C LEU A 147 -6.02 -7.53 -16.69
N GLU A 148 -6.92 -7.39 -17.66
CA GLU A 148 -6.63 -7.67 -19.07
C GLU A 148 -5.44 -6.84 -19.58
N GLN A 149 -5.43 -5.53 -19.33
CA GLN A 149 -4.31 -4.66 -19.71
C GLN A 149 -2.99 -5.08 -19.06
N THR A 150 -3.03 -5.53 -17.80
CA THR A 150 -1.85 -6.03 -17.08
C THR A 150 -1.33 -7.33 -17.70
N MET A 151 -2.23 -8.26 -18.04
CA MET A 151 -1.91 -9.54 -18.67
C MET A 151 -1.32 -9.35 -20.07
N ASP A 152 -1.85 -8.37 -20.81
CA ASP A 152 -1.36 -7.95 -22.12
C ASP A 152 -0.03 -7.17 -22.04
N GLN A 153 0.47 -6.89 -20.84
CA GLN A 153 1.69 -6.09 -20.59
C GLN A 153 1.61 -4.74 -21.31
N SER A 154 0.42 -4.13 -21.27
CA SER A 154 0.21 -2.78 -21.81
C SER A 154 1.20 -1.80 -21.18
N PRO A 155 1.79 -0.88 -21.97
CA PRO A 155 2.74 0.08 -21.44
C PRO A 155 2.07 0.97 -20.38
N PRO A 156 2.78 1.34 -19.30
CA PRO A 156 2.19 2.14 -18.23
C PRO A 156 1.83 3.54 -18.73
N LYS A 157 0.68 4.04 -18.26
CA LYS A 157 0.28 5.44 -18.50
C LYS A 157 1.04 6.34 -17.53
N VAL A 158 1.90 7.21 -18.07
CA VAL A 158 2.62 8.22 -17.28
C VAL A 158 1.71 9.44 -17.08
N LEU A 159 1.40 9.73 -15.83
CA LEU A 159 0.63 10.91 -15.43
C LEU A 159 1.55 11.98 -14.84
N ARG A 160 1.15 13.24 -15.00
CA ARG A 160 1.80 14.42 -14.40
C ARG A 160 0.78 15.22 -13.60
N LEU A 161 1.24 16.05 -12.69
CA LEU A 161 0.36 17.00 -12.02
C LEU A 161 -0.04 18.11 -13.00
N SER A 162 -1.30 18.53 -12.95
CA SER A 162 -1.70 19.81 -13.56
C SER A 162 -1.13 20.97 -12.73
N PRO A 163 -0.97 22.19 -13.28
CA PRO A 163 -0.50 23.35 -12.51
C PRO A 163 -1.33 23.62 -11.25
N GLU A 164 -2.64 23.37 -11.31
CA GLU A 164 -3.52 23.47 -10.14
C GLU A 164 -3.25 22.37 -9.11
N SER A 165 -3.06 21.13 -9.55
CA SER A 165 -2.68 20.02 -8.66
C SER A 165 -1.31 20.22 -8.02
N GLU A 166 -0.35 20.83 -8.72
CA GLU A 166 0.96 21.21 -8.17
C GLU A 166 0.81 22.24 -7.05
N SER A 167 -0.05 23.25 -7.24
CA SER A 167 -0.35 24.25 -6.20
C SER A 167 -1.00 23.61 -4.96
N ILE A 168 -1.99 22.74 -5.16
CA ILE A 168 -2.65 21.98 -4.08
C ILE A 168 -1.62 21.14 -3.31
N LEU A 169 -0.76 20.42 -4.03
CA LEU A 169 0.27 19.59 -3.43
C LEU A 169 1.28 20.41 -2.62
N SER A 170 1.77 21.52 -3.18
CA SER A 170 2.74 22.40 -2.51
C SER A 170 2.17 22.97 -1.20
N ASN A 171 0.91 23.43 -1.23
CA ASN A 171 0.22 23.88 -0.03
C ASN A 171 0.08 22.75 1.00
N TYR A 172 -0.27 21.54 0.55
CA TYR A 172 -0.36 20.38 1.44
C TYR A 172 0.99 20.01 2.07
N GLN A 173 2.08 20.03 1.30
CA GLN A 173 3.44 19.79 1.80
C GLN A 173 3.84 20.80 2.88
N ASN A 174 3.55 22.09 2.68
CA ASN A 174 3.80 23.12 3.68
C ASN A 174 3.01 22.89 4.97
N CYS A 175 1.74 22.50 4.85
CA CYS A 175 0.92 22.12 6.02
C CYS A 175 1.50 20.91 6.77
N ILE A 176 2.00 19.91 6.04
CA ILE A 176 2.64 18.72 6.61
C ILE A 176 3.92 19.09 7.37
N GLU A 177 4.78 19.96 6.85
CA GLU A 177 5.99 20.41 7.55
C GLU A 177 5.65 21.10 8.89
N MET A 178 4.63 21.96 8.89
CA MET A 178 4.14 22.58 10.13
C MET A 178 3.57 21.53 11.09
N GLN A 179 2.84 20.55 10.58
CA GLN A 179 2.28 19.47 11.39
C GLN A 179 3.37 18.58 12.00
N ILE A 180 4.47 18.32 11.29
CA ILE A 180 5.63 17.58 11.82
C ILE A 180 6.16 18.28 13.08
N LEU A 181 6.26 19.62 13.08
CA LEU A 181 6.73 20.37 14.24
C LEU A 181 5.81 20.22 15.46
N CYS A 182 4.49 20.18 15.22
CA CYS A 182 3.48 19.98 16.27
C CYS A 182 3.49 18.55 16.82
N ASP A 183 3.65 17.55 15.94
CA ASP A 183 3.38 16.15 16.28
C ASP A 183 4.65 15.35 16.62
N LYS A 184 5.86 15.89 16.35
CA LYS A 184 7.14 15.23 16.67
C LYS A 184 7.29 14.87 18.15
N ALA A 185 6.67 15.63 19.06
CA ALA A 185 6.73 15.37 20.49
C ALA A 185 5.74 14.28 20.94
N LYS A 186 4.77 13.92 20.11
CA LYS A 186 3.75 12.91 20.45
C LYS A 186 4.31 11.49 20.35
N HIS A 187 5.10 11.20 19.32
CA HIS A 187 5.77 9.91 19.12
C HIS A 187 6.83 10.00 18.01
N ASP A 188 8.01 9.38 18.22
CA ASP A 188 9.20 9.50 17.35
C ASP A 188 8.97 9.06 15.89
N ALA A 189 8.04 8.15 15.65
CA ALA A 189 7.72 7.66 14.31
C ALA A 189 6.80 8.59 13.48
N LEU A 190 6.09 9.53 14.12
CA LEU A 190 5.10 10.37 13.42
C LEU A 190 5.71 11.32 12.39
N PRO A 191 6.86 11.96 12.62
CA PRO A 191 7.53 12.77 11.60
C PRO A 191 7.80 12.00 10.31
N GLY A 192 8.26 10.75 10.44
CA GLY A 192 8.51 9.87 9.30
C GLY A 192 7.24 9.58 8.51
N ILE A 193 6.14 9.24 9.19
CA ILE A 193 4.84 8.99 8.55
C ILE A 193 4.32 10.24 7.85
N LEU A 194 4.32 11.39 8.53
CA LEU A 194 3.88 12.67 7.97
C LEU A 194 4.64 13.02 6.69
N SER A 195 5.97 12.86 6.69
CA SER A 195 6.82 13.17 5.53
C SER A 195 6.48 12.36 4.26
N LYS A 196 5.78 11.22 4.42
CA LYS A 196 5.36 10.34 3.31
C LYS A 196 3.89 10.50 2.91
N LEU A 197 3.10 11.30 3.61
CA LEU A 197 1.70 11.54 3.23
C LEU A 197 1.54 12.25 1.87
N PRO A 198 2.33 13.27 1.51
CA PRO A 198 2.22 13.90 0.18
C PRO A 198 2.48 12.89 -0.94
N GLU A 199 3.51 12.05 -0.81
CA GLU A 199 3.83 11.00 -1.76
C GLU A 199 2.70 9.95 -1.89
N ASN A 200 2.09 9.56 -0.76
CA ASN A 200 0.92 8.67 -0.77
C ASN A 200 -0.31 9.33 -1.42
N ALA A 201 -0.55 10.62 -1.16
CA ALA A 201 -1.67 11.35 -1.73
C ALA A 201 -1.60 11.40 -3.25
N ILE A 202 -0.43 11.72 -3.81
CA ILE A 202 -0.21 11.75 -5.28
C ILE A 202 -0.39 10.37 -5.89
N ARG A 203 0.20 9.32 -5.28
CA ARG A 203 0.08 7.94 -5.77
C ARG A 203 -1.38 7.51 -5.83
N LEU A 204 -2.14 7.73 -4.76
CA LEU A 204 -3.57 7.41 -4.76
C LEU A 204 -4.36 8.28 -5.74
N ALA A 205 -4.02 9.56 -5.88
CA ALA A 205 -4.70 10.45 -6.82
C ALA A 205 -4.49 10.02 -8.28
N ALA A 206 -3.28 9.59 -8.62
CA ALA A 206 -2.94 9.02 -9.92
C ALA A 206 -3.71 7.72 -10.18
N LEU A 207 -3.78 6.82 -9.19
CA LEU A 207 -4.56 5.58 -9.29
C LEU A 207 -6.04 5.87 -9.49
N MET A 208 -6.62 6.80 -8.73
CA MET A 208 -8.02 7.20 -8.88
C MET A 208 -8.28 7.84 -10.24
N HIS A 209 -7.41 8.75 -10.68
CA HIS A 209 -7.51 9.38 -11.99
C HIS A 209 -7.58 8.33 -13.10
N TYR A 210 -6.69 7.34 -13.04
CA TYR A 210 -6.64 6.25 -14.00
C TYR A 210 -7.82 5.29 -13.86
N PHE A 211 -8.21 4.93 -12.64
CA PHE A 211 -9.33 4.04 -12.38
C PHE A 211 -10.65 4.60 -12.90
N TYR A 212 -10.93 5.89 -12.68
CA TYR A 212 -12.13 6.56 -13.17
C TYR A 212 -12.12 6.86 -14.68
N GLY A 213 -11.01 6.60 -15.37
CA GLY A 213 -10.92 6.80 -16.82
C GLY A 213 -10.91 8.26 -17.25
N PHE A 214 -10.41 9.18 -16.40
CA PHE A 214 -10.25 10.57 -16.79
C PHE A 214 -9.32 10.70 -18.00
N GLU A 215 -9.67 11.61 -18.91
CA GLU A 215 -8.91 11.87 -20.13
C GLU A 215 -7.61 12.65 -19.85
N GLY A 216 -6.68 12.54 -20.80
CA GLY A 216 -5.38 13.22 -20.73
C GLY A 216 -4.40 12.54 -19.76
N ASN A 217 -3.26 13.19 -19.56
CA ASN A 217 -2.18 12.71 -18.70
C ASN A 217 -1.99 13.59 -17.47
N GLU A 218 -2.93 14.50 -17.20
CA GLU A 218 -2.86 15.43 -16.08
C GLU A 218 -3.82 14.99 -14.99
N ILE A 219 -3.28 14.76 -13.79
CA ILE A 219 -4.07 14.36 -12.63
C ILE A 219 -5.10 15.48 -12.36
N GLN A 220 -6.36 15.08 -12.25
CA GLN A 220 -7.45 16.02 -11.99
C GLN A 220 -7.32 16.55 -10.56
N PRO A 221 -7.45 17.86 -10.31
CA PRO A 221 -7.34 18.46 -8.98
C PRO A 221 -8.23 17.77 -7.94
N ILE A 222 -9.46 17.43 -8.32
CA ILE A 222 -10.43 16.74 -7.46
C ILE A 222 -9.92 15.38 -6.95
N CYS A 223 -9.14 14.65 -7.75
CA CYS A 223 -8.54 13.39 -7.32
C CYS A 223 -7.53 13.63 -6.19
N LEU A 224 -6.69 14.65 -6.32
CA LEU A 224 -5.69 14.98 -5.32
C LEU A 224 -6.34 15.51 -4.03
N GLU A 225 -7.31 16.40 -4.12
CA GLU A 225 -8.02 16.93 -2.95
C GLU A 225 -8.72 15.82 -2.15
N HIS A 226 -9.37 14.89 -2.84
CA HIS A 226 -10.01 13.74 -2.19
C HIS A 226 -8.99 12.80 -1.57
N MET A 227 -7.89 12.50 -2.26
CA MET A 227 -6.88 11.59 -1.73
C MET A 227 -6.09 12.20 -0.57
N ILE A 228 -5.91 13.53 -0.52
CA ILE A 228 -5.41 14.25 0.67
C ILE A 228 -6.29 13.97 1.89
N LYS A 229 -7.63 14.03 1.75
CA LYS A 229 -8.56 13.72 2.83
C LYS A 229 -8.43 12.27 3.30
N VAL A 230 -8.29 11.34 2.36
CA VAL A 230 -8.11 9.91 2.64
C VAL A 230 -6.80 9.64 3.38
N VAL A 231 -5.66 10.14 2.91
CA VAL A 231 -4.38 9.90 3.60
C VAL A 231 -4.31 10.61 4.95
N SER A 232 -4.97 11.75 5.10
CA SER A 232 -5.09 12.45 6.40
C SER A 232 -5.92 11.64 7.40
N TYR A 233 -6.94 10.92 6.94
CA TYR A 233 -7.65 9.95 7.79
C TYR A 233 -6.70 8.84 8.27
N TYR A 234 -5.92 8.23 7.37
CA TYR A 234 -4.94 7.20 7.75
C TYR A 234 -3.86 7.73 8.71
N TYR A 235 -3.45 8.99 8.58
CA TYR A 235 -2.58 9.61 9.57
C TYR A 235 -3.23 9.70 10.95
N SER A 236 -4.49 10.16 11.03
CA SER A 236 -5.21 10.25 12.30
C SER A 236 -5.35 8.88 13.00
N GLN A 237 -5.48 7.80 12.20
CA GLN A 237 -5.49 6.44 12.72
C GLN A 237 -4.10 6.02 13.21
N SER A 238 -3.05 6.32 12.44
CA SER A 238 -1.66 6.03 12.81
C SER A 238 -1.26 6.72 14.12
N GLU A 239 -1.63 8.00 14.28
CA GLU A 239 -1.42 8.76 15.51
C GLU A 239 -2.08 8.07 16.70
N LYS A 240 -3.36 7.69 16.58
CA LYS A 240 -4.09 6.96 17.64
C LYS A 240 -3.43 5.63 17.99
N ILE A 241 -3.06 4.84 16.98
CA ILE A 241 -2.40 3.54 17.14
C ILE A 241 -1.10 3.68 17.94
N LEU A 242 -0.26 4.67 17.60
CA LEU A 242 1.07 4.82 18.16
C LEU A 242 1.07 5.51 19.54
N THR A 243 0.12 6.42 19.79
CA THR A 243 0.10 7.23 21.02
C THR A 243 -0.76 6.62 22.14
N LEU A 244 -1.85 5.90 21.81
CA LEU A 244 -2.80 5.40 22.83
C LEU A 244 -2.43 4.01 23.39
N GLY A 245 -1.38 3.37 22.87
CA GLY A 245 -0.85 2.10 23.37
C GLY A 245 -1.87 0.94 23.40
N ALA A 246 -1.56 -0.13 24.13
CA ALA A 246 -2.35 -1.36 24.18
C ALA A 246 -3.78 -1.18 24.78
N GLY A 247 -4.04 -0.09 25.50
CA GLY A 247 -5.34 0.20 26.13
C GLY A 247 -6.44 0.61 25.14
N PHE A 248 -6.07 1.16 23.99
CA PHE A 248 -7.00 1.49 22.90
C PHE A 248 -7.68 0.26 22.31
N TRP A 249 -6.95 -0.85 22.24
CA TRP A 249 -7.37 -2.07 21.55
C TRP A 249 -8.20 -3.03 22.41
N ARG A 250 -8.48 -2.66 23.66
CA ARG A 250 -9.29 -3.44 24.61
C ARG A 250 -10.74 -2.95 24.71
N ARG A 251 -11.13 -1.93 23.95
CA ARG A 251 -12.48 -1.35 23.93
C ARG A 251 -13.29 -1.85 22.75
#